data_AF-A0AAJ1X2G6-F1
#
_entry.id   AF-A0AAJ1X2G6-F1
#
_cell.length_a   1.000
_cell.length_b   1.000
_cell.length_c   1.000
_cell.angle_alpha   90.00
_cell.angle_beta   90.00
_cell.angle_gamma   90.00
#
_symmetry.space_group_name_H-M   'P 1'
#
loop_
_entity.id
_entity.type
_entity.pdbx_description
1 polymer ?
#
loop_
_entity_poly.entity_id
_entity_poly.type
_entity_poly.pdbx_seq_one_letter_code
_entity_poly.pdbx_strand_id
1 'polypeptide(L)'
;MVVSTGGVRGDESSFRARWHDDQESIHISVRPDGIDALPLEQRREALADLASTCSTALIAANDRHAVITDPPDPDYTLACGPAPTPRIDDVEVWLTDAPSIEHALAWIRTFATVLNAKGVRCTLSPSRWAGRSRPEPNGQMIPSAALCLKGWRIMDDTRRWGRYPNPGWVFDHELADRLLHSTLKWVVRDSPTPDTATVDIVVDGVGMFMPPTEAAWHLRRNLTNAKLMWFEQDTRSRNVRFDSIGRILAQAYEAHQPWTMTLAAVRSLLIDLHRDLELGVVRLAPNQTGKPGWALSSYAPLPEHLPRTRTIYSRWRHHDATKTFDAYGIQLLSDAHLAAAHDLTGWIITPLTGGMHLVEHPDPAAWFAHDEPDPHVLAQARHDFGPMIIDRRD
;
A
#
# COMPACT_ATOMS: atom_id res chain seq x y z
N MET A 1 -23.67 13.54 -20.71
CA MET A 1 -23.59 13.46 -22.19
C MET A 1 -22.85 12.17 -22.51
N VAL A 2 -23.36 11.34 -23.41
CA VAL A 2 -22.68 10.08 -23.76
C VAL A 2 -21.69 10.38 -24.88
N VAL A 3 -20.40 10.11 -24.69
CA VAL A 3 -19.46 9.99 -25.81
C VAL A 3 -19.89 8.75 -26.59
N SER A 4 -20.67 8.94 -27.65
CA SER A 4 -21.14 7.85 -28.51
C SER A 4 -20.60 8.06 -29.91
N THR A 5 -19.55 7.31 -30.25
CA THR A 5 -18.98 7.28 -31.60
C THR A 5 -18.99 5.85 -32.11
N GLY A 6 -19.97 5.52 -32.96
CA GLY A 6 -19.99 4.33 -33.83
C GLY A 6 -19.91 2.94 -33.17
N GLY A 7 -19.95 2.85 -31.84
CA GLY A 7 -19.75 1.59 -31.10
C GLY A 7 -18.97 1.76 -29.80
N VAL A 8 -18.34 2.93 -29.58
CA VAL A 8 -17.75 3.30 -28.29
C VAL A 8 -18.75 4.12 -27.47
N ARG A 9 -18.95 3.75 -26.21
CA ARG A 9 -19.87 4.41 -25.27
C ARG A 9 -19.09 4.93 -24.08
N GLY A 10 -19.25 6.20 -23.68
CA GLY A 10 -18.71 6.70 -22.42
C GLY A 10 -19.60 7.74 -21.77
N ASP A 11 -19.59 7.85 -20.45
CA ASP A 11 -20.40 8.83 -19.72
C ASP A 11 -19.53 9.98 -19.22
N GLU A 12 -19.64 11.15 -19.87
CA GLU A 12 -18.88 12.35 -19.49
C GLU A 12 -19.17 12.79 -18.05
N SER A 13 -20.38 12.55 -17.53
CA SER A 13 -20.73 12.95 -16.16
C SER A 13 -19.98 12.11 -15.13
N SER A 14 -19.75 10.83 -15.40
CA SER A 14 -18.90 9.96 -14.60
C SER A 14 -17.43 10.42 -14.59
N PHE A 15 -16.89 10.87 -15.74
CA PHE A 15 -15.52 11.42 -15.81
C PHE A 15 -15.41 12.73 -15.04
N ARG A 16 -16.36 13.65 -15.20
CA ARG A 16 -16.39 14.91 -14.43
C ARG A 16 -16.51 14.67 -12.93
N ALA A 17 -17.32 13.69 -12.51
CA ALA A 17 -17.49 13.34 -11.10
C ALA A 17 -16.23 12.72 -10.46
N ARG A 18 -15.27 12.28 -11.27
CA ARG A 18 -14.01 11.65 -10.83
C ARG A 18 -12.79 12.51 -11.05
N TRP A 19 -12.94 13.63 -11.75
CA TRP A 19 -11.89 14.63 -11.87
C TRP A 19 -11.75 15.36 -10.55
N HIS A 20 -10.52 15.45 -10.08
CA HIS A 20 -10.14 16.31 -8.98
C HIS A 20 -9.22 17.38 -9.58
N ASP A 21 -9.47 18.66 -9.30
CA ASP A 21 -8.68 19.77 -9.88
C ASP A 21 -7.18 19.67 -9.51
N ASP A 22 -6.86 18.91 -8.47
CA ASP A 22 -5.50 18.62 -8.01
C ASP A 22 -4.85 17.42 -8.74
N GLN A 23 -5.61 16.71 -9.59
CA GLN A 23 -5.14 15.55 -10.34
C GLN A 23 -5.07 15.91 -11.82
N GLU A 24 -3.86 16.16 -12.29
CA GLU A 24 -3.56 16.35 -13.71
C GLU A 24 -3.70 15.03 -14.50
N SER A 25 -4.37 13.99 -13.97
CA SER A 25 -4.48 12.67 -14.60
C SER A 25 -5.89 12.07 -14.59
N ILE A 26 -6.22 11.32 -15.64
CA ILE A 26 -7.43 10.48 -15.73
C ILE A 26 -7.04 9.06 -16.09
N HIS A 27 -7.59 8.12 -15.33
CA HIS A 27 -7.55 6.71 -15.66
C HIS A 27 -8.84 6.31 -16.39
N ILE A 28 -8.69 5.62 -17.51
CA ILE A 28 -9.78 5.24 -18.39
C ILE A 28 -9.81 3.72 -18.48
N SER A 29 -10.93 3.11 -18.10
CA SER A 29 -11.22 1.70 -18.33
C SER A 29 -11.87 1.55 -19.70
N VAL A 30 -11.26 0.74 -20.57
CA VAL A 30 -11.74 0.36 -21.90
C VAL A 30 -12.25 -1.08 -21.84
N ARG A 31 -13.56 -1.26 -21.72
CA ARG A 31 -14.19 -2.59 -21.62
C ARG A 31 -14.80 -3.02 -22.96
N PRO A 32 -14.31 -4.08 -23.63
CA PRO A 32 -14.95 -4.60 -24.84
C PRO A 32 -16.39 -5.00 -24.57
N ASP A 33 -17.27 -4.74 -25.54
CA ASP A 33 -18.65 -5.24 -25.47
C ASP A 33 -18.66 -6.78 -25.52
N GLY A 34 -19.39 -7.41 -24.59
CA GLY A 34 -19.56 -8.87 -24.57
C GLY A 34 -18.41 -9.67 -23.97
N ILE A 35 -17.38 -9.02 -23.40
CA ILE A 35 -16.21 -9.69 -22.79
C ILE A 35 -16.60 -10.74 -21.73
N ASP A 36 -17.69 -10.50 -20.99
CA ASP A 36 -18.19 -11.39 -19.94
C ASP A 36 -18.70 -12.73 -20.44
N ALA A 37 -19.06 -12.82 -21.72
CA ALA A 37 -19.58 -14.04 -22.34
C ALA A 37 -18.46 -15.03 -22.73
N LEU A 38 -17.20 -14.58 -22.77
CA LEU A 38 -16.07 -15.41 -23.16
C LEU A 38 -15.57 -16.28 -21.98
N PRO A 39 -14.98 -17.46 -22.22
CA PRO A 39 -14.15 -18.18 -21.24
C PRO A 39 -12.92 -17.36 -20.82
N LEU A 40 -12.40 -17.59 -19.60
CA LEU A 40 -11.30 -16.79 -19.02
C LEU A 40 -10.06 -16.69 -19.92
N GLU A 41 -9.62 -17.80 -20.55
CA GLU A 41 -8.45 -17.77 -21.43
C GLU A 41 -8.69 -16.95 -22.71
N GLN A 42 -9.90 -17.03 -23.29
CA GLN A 42 -10.28 -16.21 -24.45
C GLN A 42 -10.42 -14.73 -24.09
N ARG A 43 -10.84 -14.41 -22.84
CA ARG A 43 -10.83 -13.03 -22.35
C ARG A 43 -9.42 -12.47 -22.30
N ARG A 44 -8.45 -13.22 -21.79
CA ARG A 44 -7.05 -12.77 -21.67
C ARG A 44 -6.45 -12.44 -23.04
N GLU A 45 -6.69 -13.29 -24.03
CA GLU A 45 -6.25 -13.06 -25.41
C GLU A 45 -6.91 -11.81 -26.01
N ALA A 46 -8.24 -11.70 -25.90
CA ALA A 46 -8.98 -10.53 -26.41
C ALA A 46 -8.55 -9.21 -25.75
N LEU A 47 -8.20 -9.23 -24.46
CA LEU A 47 -7.74 -8.06 -23.72
C LEU A 47 -6.29 -7.70 -24.05
N ALA A 48 -5.43 -8.68 -24.36
CA ALA A 48 -4.08 -8.42 -24.87
C ALA A 48 -4.11 -7.74 -26.25
N ASP A 49 -4.97 -8.22 -27.15
CA ASP A 49 -5.20 -7.61 -28.47
C ASP A 49 -5.78 -6.19 -28.35
N LEU A 50 -6.74 -6.00 -27.43
CA LEU A 50 -7.28 -4.67 -27.13
C LEU A 50 -6.19 -3.74 -26.56
N ALA A 51 -5.29 -4.23 -25.71
CA ALA A 51 -4.20 -3.42 -25.16
C ALA A 51 -3.25 -2.92 -26.26
N SER A 52 -2.86 -3.80 -27.19
CA SER A 52 -2.07 -3.42 -28.38
C SER A 52 -2.80 -2.36 -29.24
N THR A 53 -4.11 -2.55 -29.43
CA THR A 53 -4.95 -1.61 -30.17
C THR A 53 -5.05 -0.25 -29.47
N CYS A 54 -5.20 -0.23 -28.14
CA CYS A 54 -5.20 0.97 -27.33
C CYS A 54 -3.85 1.70 -27.43
N SER A 55 -2.73 0.99 -27.41
CA SER A 55 -1.39 1.60 -27.55
C SER A 55 -1.26 2.38 -28.85
N THR A 56 -1.73 1.80 -29.96
CA THR A 56 -1.72 2.48 -31.25
C THR A 56 -2.71 3.64 -31.30
N ALA A 57 -3.86 3.47 -30.63
CA ALA A 57 -4.89 4.51 -30.57
C ALA A 57 -4.47 5.72 -29.71
N LEU A 58 -3.69 5.48 -28.65
CA LEU A 58 -3.08 6.52 -27.80
C LEU A 58 -2.20 7.46 -28.64
N ILE A 59 -1.25 6.89 -29.38
CA ILE A 59 -0.33 7.64 -30.24
C ILE A 59 -1.12 8.49 -31.23
N ALA A 60 -2.07 7.87 -31.96
CA ALA A 60 -2.89 8.57 -32.93
C ALA A 60 -3.82 9.63 -32.31
N ALA A 61 -4.29 9.44 -31.08
CA ALA A 61 -5.10 10.43 -30.38
C ALA A 61 -4.26 11.64 -29.94
N ASN A 62 -3.03 11.43 -29.48
CA ASN A 62 -2.09 12.50 -29.16
C ASN A 62 -1.73 13.32 -30.40
N ASP A 63 -1.37 12.65 -31.50
CA ASP A 63 -1.06 13.32 -32.77
C ASP A 63 -2.23 14.18 -33.26
N ARG A 64 -3.47 13.68 -33.11
CA ARG A 64 -4.68 14.42 -33.51
C ARG A 64 -5.06 15.53 -32.54
N HIS A 65 -4.87 15.33 -31.24
CA HIS A 65 -5.20 16.34 -30.24
C HIS A 65 -4.26 17.55 -30.34
N ALA A 66 -2.97 17.32 -30.61
CA ALA A 66 -1.99 18.38 -30.83
C ALA A 66 -2.35 19.31 -32.01
N VAL A 67 -3.17 18.83 -32.95
CA VAL A 67 -3.64 19.60 -34.11
C VAL A 67 -4.92 20.39 -33.81
N ILE A 68 -5.68 20.03 -32.77
CA ILE A 68 -7.01 20.62 -32.47
C ILE A 68 -6.91 21.77 -31.46
N THR A 69 -5.86 21.83 -30.64
CA THR A 69 -5.63 22.95 -29.70
C THR A 69 -5.05 24.15 -30.43
N ASP A 70 -5.81 25.24 -30.53
CA ASP A 70 -5.41 26.51 -31.15
C ASP A 70 -5.42 27.64 -30.09
N PRO A 71 -4.29 28.34 -29.84
CA PRO A 71 -2.98 28.07 -30.41
C PRO A 71 -2.36 26.78 -29.83
N PRO A 72 -1.56 26.05 -30.63
CA PRO A 72 -0.77 24.96 -30.09
C PRO A 72 0.23 25.56 -29.11
N ASP A 73 0.09 25.24 -27.83
CA ASP A 73 1.12 25.52 -26.84
C ASP A 73 2.28 24.53 -27.12
N PRO A 74 3.44 24.99 -27.63
CA PRO A 74 4.53 24.11 -28.03
C PRO A 74 5.17 23.37 -26.85
N ASP A 75 4.92 23.82 -25.62
CA ASP A 75 5.37 23.16 -24.40
C ASP A 75 4.36 22.10 -23.89
N TYR A 76 3.20 21.98 -24.56
CA TYR A 76 2.09 21.16 -24.09
C TYR A 76 1.96 19.84 -24.86
N THR A 77 2.59 18.79 -24.32
CA THR A 77 2.39 17.41 -24.78
C THR A 77 1.62 16.66 -23.70
N LEU A 78 0.36 16.28 -23.97
CA LEU A 78 -0.36 15.32 -23.12
C LEU A 78 0.47 14.03 -23.05
N ALA A 79 1.08 13.76 -21.90
CA ALA A 79 1.78 12.51 -21.70
C ALA A 79 0.73 11.41 -21.56
N CYS A 80 0.78 10.44 -22.45
CA CYS A 80 0.17 9.15 -22.14
C CYS A 80 1.02 8.51 -21.06
N GLY A 81 0.38 7.98 -20.02
CA GLY A 81 1.07 7.21 -18.99
C GLY A 81 1.68 5.91 -19.54
N PRO A 82 2.02 4.93 -18.68
CA PRO A 82 2.58 3.66 -19.14
C PRO A 82 1.67 2.96 -20.16
N ALA A 83 2.24 2.00 -20.90
CA ALA A 83 1.50 1.23 -21.89
C ALA A 83 0.17 0.69 -21.32
N PRO A 84 -0.92 0.69 -22.12
CA PRO A 84 -2.21 0.14 -21.74
C PRO A 84 -2.08 -1.23 -21.08
N THR A 85 -2.70 -1.37 -19.91
CA THR A 85 -2.55 -2.57 -19.08
C THR A 85 -3.83 -3.40 -19.15
N PRO A 86 -3.80 -4.63 -19.70
CA PRO A 86 -4.96 -5.51 -19.68
C PRO A 86 -5.25 -5.98 -18.25
N ARG A 87 -6.54 -6.07 -17.91
CA ARG A 87 -7.06 -6.60 -16.65
C ARG A 87 -7.99 -7.77 -16.93
N ILE A 88 -8.74 -8.25 -15.93
CA ILE A 88 -9.64 -9.39 -16.10
C ILE A 88 -10.85 -9.08 -16.98
N ASP A 89 -11.24 -7.80 -17.02
CA ASP A 89 -12.50 -7.34 -17.62
C ASP A 89 -12.33 -6.15 -18.57
N ASP A 90 -11.20 -5.44 -18.52
CA ASP A 90 -10.98 -4.21 -19.27
C ASP A 90 -9.50 -4.01 -19.60
N VAL A 91 -9.22 -2.97 -20.38
CA VAL A 91 -7.87 -2.44 -20.60
C VAL A 91 -7.81 -1.05 -19.98
N GLU A 92 -6.84 -0.82 -19.10
CA GLU A 92 -6.65 0.49 -18.49
C GLU A 92 -5.73 1.36 -19.36
N VAL A 93 -6.14 2.62 -19.54
CA VAL A 93 -5.43 3.66 -20.27
C VAL A 93 -5.24 4.88 -19.38
N TRP A 94 -4.05 5.48 -19.43
CA TRP A 94 -3.63 6.55 -18.54
C TRP A 94 -3.42 7.83 -19.33
N LEU A 95 -4.13 8.88 -18.97
CA LEU A 95 -3.89 10.23 -19.43
C LEU A 95 -3.27 11.02 -18.28
N THR A 96 -2.09 11.59 -18.46
CA THR A 96 -1.46 12.50 -17.48
C THR A 96 -1.29 13.89 -18.09
N ASP A 97 -1.00 14.86 -17.23
CA ASP A 97 -0.76 16.27 -17.54
C ASP A 97 -1.92 16.99 -18.24
N ALA A 98 -3.17 16.55 -18.06
CA ALA A 98 -4.35 17.26 -18.56
C ALA A 98 -4.60 18.53 -17.72
N PRO A 99 -4.70 19.73 -18.31
CA PRO A 99 -4.72 20.99 -17.55
C PRO A 99 -6.12 21.31 -17.00
N SER A 100 -7.13 20.60 -17.49
CA SER A 100 -8.52 20.69 -17.09
C SER A 100 -9.27 19.45 -17.56
N ILE A 101 -10.41 19.21 -16.93
CA ILE A 101 -11.33 18.15 -17.34
C ILE A 101 -11.85 18.33 -18.76
N GLU A 102 -11.97 19.56 -19.27
CA GLU A 102 -12.39 19.83 -20.65
C GLU A 102 -11.40 19.27 -21.66
N HIS A 103 -10.10 19.45 -21.42
CA HIS A 103 -9.04 18.89 -22.26
C HIS A 103 -9.03 17.37 -22.17
N ALA A 104 -9.12 16.82 -20.97
CA ALA A 104 -9.17 15.38 -20.79
C ALA A 104 -10.40 14.76 -21.51
N LEU A 105 -11.57 15.39 -21.45
CA LEU A 105 -12.76 14.96 -22.17
C LEU A 105 -12.62 15.10 -23.70
N ALA A 106 -11.98 16.18 -24.19
CA ALA A 106 -11.68 16.35 -25.60
C ALA A 106 -10.76 15.23 -26.11
N TRP A 107 -9.74 14.89 -25.32
CA TRP A 107 -8.86 13.76 -25.58
C TRP A 107 -9.61 12.43 -25.55
N ILE A 108 -10.46 12.18 -24.55
CA ILE A 108 -11.26 10.95 -24.46
C ILE A 108 -12.17 10.78 -25.69
N ARG A 109 -12.76 11.86 -26.21
CA ARG A 109 -13.56 11.83 -27.45
C ARG A 109 -12.71 11.47 -28.68
N THR A 110 -11.51 12.02 -28.78
CA THR A 110 -10.55 11.70 -29.84
C THR A 110 -10.14 10.23 -29.75
N PHE A 111 -9.81 9.75 -28.55
CA PHE A 111 -9.45 8.36 -28.28
C PHE A 111 -10.60 7.40 -28.64
N ALA A 112 -11.84 7.70 -28.23
CA ALA A 112 -13.03 6.95 -28.61
C ALA A 112 -13.23 6.88 -30.12
N THR A 113 -12.99 7.99 -30.83
CA THR A 113 -13.09 8.04 -32.30
C THR A 113 -12.05 7.14 -32.96
N VAL A 114 -10.82 7.14 -32.46
CA VAL A 114 -9.74 6.29 -32.98
C VAL A 114 -10.02 4.81 -32.72
N LEU A 115 -10.48 4.44 -31.53
CA LEU A 115 -10.90 3.08 -31.21
C LEU A 115 -12.02 2.60 -32.14
N ASN A 116 -13.04 3.43 -32.35
CA ASN A 116 -14.13 3.11 -33.27
C ASN A 116 -13.65 2.93 -34.72
N ALA A 117 -12.74 3.80 -35.20
CA ALA A 117 -12.17 3.68 -36.54
C ALA A 117 -11.34 2.38 -36.73
N LYS A 118 -10.82 1.82 -35.63
CA LYS A 118 -10.16 0.51 -35.59
C LYS A 118 -11.14 -0.66 -35.41
N GLY A 119 -12.45 -0.40 -35.42
CA GLY A 119 -13.51 -1.42 -35.30
C GLY A 119 -13.77 -1.89 -33.86
N VAL A 120 -13.21 -1.22 -32.86
CA VAL A 120 -13.39 -1.59 -31.45
C VAL A 120 -14.75 -1.12 -30.94
N ARG A 121 -15.57 -2.05 -30.45
CA ARG A 121 -16.80 -1.75 -29.70
C ARG A 121 -16.53 -1.92 -28.21
N CYS A 122 -16.64 -0.83 -27.46
CA CYS A 122 -16.29 -0.82 -26.05
C CYS A 122 -17.05 0.23 -25.25
N THR A 123 -17.01 0.08 -23.94
CA THR A 123 -17.43 1.12 -23.00
C THR A 123 -16.19 1.75 -22.37
N LEU A 124 -16.07 3.07 -22.50
CA LEU A 124 -15.11 3.89 -21.78
C LEU A 124 -15.75 4.37 -20.48
N SER A 125 -15.09 4.11 -19.37
CA SER A 125 -15.51 4.63 -18.07
C SER A 125 -14.30 5.15 -17.30
N PRO A 126 -14.47 6.06 -16.33
CA PRO A 126 -13.41 6.36 -15.40
C PRO A 126 -13.01 5.05 -14.74
N SER A 127 -11.73 4.69 -14.81
CA SER A 127 -11.23 3.52 -14.11
C SER A 127 -11.60 3.67 -12.64
N ARG A 128 -12.34 2.69 -12.10
CA ARG A 128 -12.66 2.66 -10.67
C ARG A 128 -11.41 2.42 -9.81
N TRP A 129 -10.30 2.10 -10.45
CA TRP A 129 -9.08 1.55 -9.87
C TRP A 129 -7.88 2.16 -10.59
N ALA A 130 -7.32 3.24 -10.05
CA ALA A 130 -5.92 3.54 -10.30
C ALA A 130 -5.09 2.41 -9.66
N GLY A 131 -4.62 1.46 -10.47
CA GLY A 131 -3.70 0.43 -10.02
C GLY A 131 -3.97 -0.95 -10.58
N ARG A 132 -2.90 -1.56 -11.12
CA ARG A 132 -2.75 -2.93 -11.64
C ARG A 132 -3.70 -3.95 -11.02
N SER A 133 -3.96 -5.05 -11.76
CA SER A 133 -4.42 -6.32 -11.19
C SER A 133 -3.65 -6.56 -9.89
N ARG A 134 -4.32 -6.35 -8.76
CA ARG A 134 -3.75 -6.69 -7.46
C ARG A 134 -3.98 -8.18 -7.33
N PRO A 135 -3.01 -8.97 -6.84
CA PRO A 135 -3.30 -10.34 -6.50
C PRO A 135 -4.53 -10.33 -5.59
N GLU A 136 -5.52 -11.18 -5.87
CA GLU A 136 -6.66 -11.26 -4.97
C GLU A 136 -6.16 -11.71 -3.59
N PRO A 137 -6.73 -11.20 -2.48
CA PRO A 137 -6.41 -11.71 -1.17
C PRO A 137 -6.64 -13.22 -1.16
N ASN A 138 -5.55 -14.00 -1.10
CA ASN A 138 -5.64 -15.45 -1.11
C ASN A 138 -5.96 -16.03 0.28
N GLY A 139 -6.15 -15.17 1.28
CA GLY A 139 -6.41 -15.55 2.67
C GLY A 139 -5.20 -16.17 3.40
N GLN A 140 -4.07 -16.36 2.72
CA GLN A 140 -2.89 -16.97 3.30
C GLN A 140 -2.34 -16.11 4.44
N MET A 141 -2.09 -16.72 5.60
CA MET A 141 -1.42 -16.03 6.70
C MET A 141 0.07 -15.92 6.41
N ILE A 142 0.61 -14.70 6.49
CA ILE A 142 2.03 -14.42 6.24
C ILE A 142 2.65 -13.60 7.38
N PRO A 143 3.94 -13.83 7.70
CA PRO A 143 4.64 -12.98 8.65
C PRO A 143 4.59 -11.51 8.22
N SER A 144 4.23 -10.66 9.16
CA SER A 144 3.94 -9.24 8.94
C SER A 144 4.39 -8.45 10.17
N ALA A 145 4.93 -7.24 9.97
CA ALA A 145 5.38 -6.38 11.05
C ALA A 145 4.38 -5.28 11.37
N ALA A 146 4.25 -5.00 12.66
CA ALA A 146 3.70 -3.75 13.17
C ALA A 146 4.78 -3.05 13.99
N LEU A 147 5.09 -1.81 13.63
CA LEU A 147 6.19 -1.02 14.17
C LEU A 147 5.61 0.28 14.75
N CYS A 148 5.92 0.59 16.00
CA CYS A 148 5.47 1.81 16.69
C CYS A 148 6.65 2.78 16.80
N LEU A 149 6.50 3.99 16.25
CA LEU A 149 7.62 4.93 16.05
C LEU A 149 7.95 5.74 17.29
N LYS A 150 9.23 6.08 17.53
CA LYS A 150 9.60 7.02 18.60
C LYS A 150 9.10 8.43 18.32
N GLY A 151 8.70 9.10 19.40
CA GLY A 151 8.54 10.56 19.41
C GLY A 151 7.31 11.08 18.67
N TRP A 152 6.43 10.20 18.20
CA TRP A 152 5.15 10.64 17.65
C TRP A 152 4.22 11.06 18.79
N ARG A 153 3.58 12.22 18.59
CA ARG A 153 2.61 12.78 19.52
C ARG A 153 1.26 12.85 18.84
N ILE A 154 0.23 12.24 19.46
CA ILE A 154 -1.16 12.56 19.13
C ILE A 154 -1.32 14.05 19.43
N MET A 155 -1.65 14.85 18.42
CA MET A 155 -2.25 16.15 18.70
C MET A 155 -3.59 15.85 19.39
N ASP A 156 -3.68 16.12 20.70
CA ASP A 156 -4.85 15.86 21.55
C ASP A 156 -6.15 16.53 21.04
N ASP A 157 -6.07 17.37 19.99
CA ASP A 157 -7.19 18.09 19.38
C ASP A 157 -8.02 17.25 18.37
N THR A 158 -7.82 15.93 18.31
CA THR A 158 -8.68 15.02 17.53
C THR A 158 -10.14 14.95 18.02
N ARG A 159 -10.57 15.77 19.00
CA ARG A 159 -12.00 15.98 19.30
C ARG A 159 -12.75 16.72 18.18
N ARG A 160 -12.06 17.33 17.20
CA ARG A 160 -12.68 17.93 16.03
C ARG A 160 -12.57 17.04 14.79
N TRP A 161 -13.35 15.96 14.74
CA TRP A 161 -13.61 15.16 13.52
C TRP A 161 -14.45 15.92 12.47
N GLY A 162 -14.21 17.23 12.31
CA GLY A 162 -15.00 18.12 11.49
C GLY A 162 -14.14 19.02 10.61
N ARG A 163 -13.82 18.52 9.41
CA ARG A 163 -13.55 19.31 8.18
C ARG A 163 -12.25 20.11 8.03
N TYR A 164 -11.17 19.81 8.74
CA TYR A 164 -9.86 20.38 8.40
C TYR A 164 -8.76 19.31 8.42
N PRO A 165 -7.73 19.43 7.55
CA PRO A 165 -6.65 18.46 7.47
C PRO A 165 -6.06 18.32 8.88
N ASN A 166 -6.00 17.08 9.37
CA ASN A 166 -5.19 16.77 10.54
C ASN A 166 -3.84 17.45 10.29
N PRO A 167 -3.39 18.41 11.14
CA PRO A 167 -1.99 18.75 11.09
C PRO A 167 -1.28 17.41 11.23
N GLY A 168 -0.49 17.08 10.22
CA GLY A 168 0.20 15.82 10.09
C GLY A 168 1.04 15.57 11.34
N TRP A 169 1.86 14.52 11.31
CA TRP A 169 2.88 14.39 12.34
C TRP A 169 3.56 15.75 12.53
N VAL A 170 3.74 16.21 13.78
CA VAL A 170 4.65 17.31 14.04
C VAL A 170 6.01 16.76 13.64
N PHE A 171 6.36 16.99 12.39
CA PHE A 171 7.24 16.12 11.64
C PHE A 171 8.66 16.52 11.96
N ASP A 172 9.36 15.68 12.73
CA ASP A 172 10.81 15.66 12.65
C ASP A 172 11.17 15.24 11.21
N HIS A 173 11.55 16.20 10.39
CA HIS A 173 11.90 15.97 8.99
C HIS A 173 13.09 15.00 8.85
N GLU A 174 14.00 14.96 9.82
CA GLU A 174 15.11 14.01 9.78
C GLU A 174 14.62 12.59 10.05
N LEU A 175 13.69 12.41 11.00
CA LEU A 175 13.02 11.14 11.21
C LEU A 175 12.25 10.72 9.95
N ALA A 176 11.53 11.63 9.29
CA ALA A 176 10.85 11.40 8.02
C ALA A 176 11.79 10.77 6.98
N ASP A 177 12.91 11.46 6.77
CA ASP A 177 13.86 11.13 5.72
C ASP A 177 14.52 9.78 6.02
N ARG A 178 14.86 9.50 7.29
CA ARG A 178 15.38 8.18 7.69
C ARG A 178 14.36 7.06 7.48
N LEU A 179 13.11 7.24 7.92
CA LEU A 179 12.06 6.24 7.76
C LEU A 179 11.77 5.98 6.29
N LEU A 180 11.62 7.03 5.48
CA LEU A 180 11.36 6.92 4.04
C LEU A 180 12.52 6.26 3.32
N HIS A 181 13.75 6.66 3.62
CA HIS A 181 14.94 6.06 3.02
C HIS A 181 14.99 4.55 3.30
N SER A 182 14.86 4.14 4.57
CA SER A 182 14.92 2.73 4.97
C SER A 182 13.75 1.92 4.40
N THR A 183 12.53 2.46 4.43
CA THR A 183 11.34 1.75 3.93
C THR A 183 11.30 1.66 2.41
N LEU A 184 11.70 2.70 1.68
CA LEU A 184 11.84 2.63 0.21
C LEU A 184 12.88 1.61 -0.18
N LYS A 185 14.08 1.68 0.41
CA LYS A 185 15.14 0.70 0.19
C LYS A 185 14.66 -0.72 0.46
N TRP A 186 13.89 -0.93 1.52
CA TRP A 186 13.33 -2.24 1.85
C TRP A 186 12.27 -2.69 0.84
N VAL A 187 11.38 -1.78 0.41
CA VAL A 187 10.28 -2.10 -0.53
C VAL A 187 10.82 -2.50 -1.90
N VAL A 188 11.85 -1.83 -2.41
CA VAL A 188 12.43 -2.15 -3.74
C VAL A 188 13.61 -3.10 -3.69
N ARG A 189 13.95 -3.65 -2.51
CA ARG A 189 15.18 -4.43 -2.26
C ARG A 189 15.39 -5.57 -3.26
N ASP A 190 14.33 -6.27 -3.62
CA ASP A 190 14.40 -7.45 -4.50
C ASP A 190 14.05 -7.11 -5.94
N SER A 191 13.86 -5.83 -6.27
CA SER A 191 13.70 -5.43 -7.65
C SER A 191 15.00 -5.71 -8.41
N PRO A 192 14.93 -6.29 -9.63
CA PRO A 192 16.11 -6.42 -10.47
C PRO A 192 16.69 -5.05 -10.87
N THR A 193 15.87 -4.00 -10.80
CA THR A 193 16.25 -2.62 -11.12
C THR A 193 15.75 -1.64 -10.05
N PRO A 194 16.32 -1.67 -8.82
CA PRO A 194 15.83 -0.88 -7.68
C PRO A 194 15.70 0.61 -7.97
N ASP A 195 16.66 1.18 -8.73
CA ASP A 195 16.71 2.61 -9.05
C ASP A 195 15.63 3.03 -10.06
N THR A 196 15.12 2.09 -10.86
CA THR A 196 14.06 2.34 -11.85
C THR A 196 12.75 1.63 -11.48
N ALA A 197 12.66 1.08 -10.28
CA ALA A 197 11.48 0.35 -9.83
C ALA A 197 10.31 1.33 -9.68
N THR A 198 9.18 1.05 -10.31
CA THR A 198 7.97 1.82 -10.05
C THR A 198 7.34 1.36 -8.74
N VAL A 199 7.05 2.29 -7.85
CA VAL A 199 6.30 2.05 -6.62
C VAL A 199 4.89 2.62 -6.73
N ASP A 200 3.92 1.91 -6.19
CA ASP A 200 2.54 2.40 -6.01
C ASP A 200 2.47 3.07 -4.64
N ILE A 201 2.30 4.39 -4.66
CA ILE A 201 2.01 5.16 -3.45
C ILE A 201 0.53 5.49 -3.37
N VAL A 202 -0.07 5.32 -2.19
CA VAL A 202 -1.44 5.77 -1.94
C VAL A 202 -1.41 6.88 -0.90
N VAL A 203 -1.82 8.07 -1.31
CA VAL A 203 -1.92 9.26 -0.46
C VAL A 203 -3.37 9.70 -0.44
N ASP A 204 -3.98 9.76 0.75
CA ASP A 204 -5.39 10.14 0.93
C ASP A 204 -6.38 9.38 0.02
N GLY A 205 -6.06 8.11 -0.26
CA GLY A 205 -6.87 7.23 -1.09
C GLY A 205 -6.59 7.33 -2.59
N VAL A 206 -5.70 8.23 -3.01
CA VAL A 206 -5.25 8.39 -4.39
C VAL A 206 -4.00 7.56 -4.63
N GLY A 207 -4.07 6.59 -5.54
CA GLY A 207 -2.94 5.77 -5.96
C GLY A 207 -2.14 6.43 -7.09
N MET A 208 -0.82 6.50 -6.98
CA MET A 208 0.09 7.04 -7.98
C MET A 208 1.26 6.08 -8.17
N PHE A 209 1.82 6.04 -9.39
CA PHE A 209 2.91 5.15 -9.76
C PHE A 209 4.09 5.99 -10.19
N MET A 210 5.22 5.84 -9.53
CA MET A 210 6.39 6.68 -9.78
C MET A 210 7.69 5.99 -9.38
N PRO A 211 8.86 6.47 -9.84
CA PRO A 211 10.16 6.05 -9.33
C PRO A 211 10.30 6.28 -7.81
N PRO A 212 11.21 5.56 -7.12
CA PRO A 212 11.28 5.61 -5.65
C PRO A 212 11.74 6.98 -5.13
N THR A 213 12.55 7.69 -5.91
CA THR A 213 13.03 9.05 -5.60
C THR A 213 11.89 10.07 -5.61
N GLU A 214 11.00 10.00 -6.59
CA GLU A 214 9.80 10.83 -6.66
C GLU A 214 8.80 10.46 -5.56
N ALA A 215 8.62 9.16 -5.30
CA ALA A 215 7.79 8.66 -4.21
C ALA A 215 8.21 9.22 -2.85
N ALA A 216 9.51 9.28 -2.56
CA ALA A 216 10.03 9.86 -1.32
C ALA A 216 9.55 11.30 -1.12
N TRP A 217 9.57 12.11 -2.17
CA TRP A 217 9.14 13.51 -2.11
C TRP A 217 7.64 13.65 -1.82
N HIS A 218 6.79 12.85 -2.48
CA HIS A 218 5.35 12.85 -2.24
C HIS A 218 5.00 12.33 -0.83
N LEU A 219 5.66 11.26 -0.39
CA LEU A 219 5.44 10.66 0.92
C LEU A 219 5.90 11.56 2.06
N ARG A 220 6.98 12.33 1.88
CA ARG A 220 7.46 13.28 2.90
C ARG A 220 6.42 14.34 3.26
N ARG A 221 5.57 14.72 2.32
CA ARG A 221 4.49 15.70 2.52
C ARG A 221 3.22 15.09 3.11
N ASN A 222 3.03 13.78 2.96
CA ASN A 222 1.75 13.13 3.25
C ASN A 222 1.89 11.81 4.02
N LEU A 223 2.94 11.65 4.84
CA LEU A 223 3.22 10.36 5.48
C LEU A 223 2.07 9.85 6.34
N THR A 224 1.27 10.76 6.92
CA THR A 224 0.03 10.41 7.61
C THR A 224 -0.95 9.76 6.65
N ASN A 225 -1.16 8.44 6.80
CA ASN A 225 -2.03 7.65 5.93
C ASN A 225 -1.47 7.39 4.52
N ALA A 226 -0.15 7.40 4.40
CA ALA A 226 0.52 6.97 3.19
C ALA A 226 0.68 5.45 3.11
N LYS A 227 0.72 4.95 1.89
CA LYS A 227 1.09 3.58 1.57
C LYS A 227 2.19 3.61 0.52
N LEU A 228 3.13 2.68 0.62
CA LEU A 228 4.18 2.43 -0.34
C LEU A 228 4.13 0.94 -0.70
N MET A 229 4.14 0.62 -1.98
CA MET A 229 4.12 -0.75 -2.44
C MET A 229 4.99 -0.96 -3.66
N TRP A 230 5.58 -2.14 -3.72
CA TRP A 230 6.22 -2.67 -4.90
C TRP A 230 5.69 -4.07 -5.18
N PHE A 231 5.54 -4.39 -6.46
CA PHE A 231 5.05 -5.68 -6.93
C PHE A 231 5.88 -6.14 -8.13
N GLU A 232 6.38 -7.37 -8.09
CA GLU A 232 6.91 -8.08 -9.24
C GLU A 232 5.88 -9.12 -9.67
N GLN A 233 5.10 -8.77 -10.69
CA GLN A 233 3.96 -9.59 -11.15
C GLN A 233 3.07 -10.00 -9.95
N ASP A 234 2.34 -11.11 -10.07
CA ASP A 234 1.57 -11.67 -8.94
C ASP A 234 2.44 -12.55 -8.03
N THR A 235 3.77 -12.56 -8.22
CA THR A 235 4.67 -13.49 -7.55
C THR A 235 5.41 -12.87 -6.38
N ARG A 236 5.63 -11.54 -6.35
CA ARG A 236 6.22 -10.89 -5.19
C ARG A 236 5.59 -9.54 -4.89
N SER A 237 5.48 -9.23 -3.61
CA SER A 237 5.13 -7.88 -3.18
C SER A 237 5.81 -7.50 -1.88
N ARG A 238 6.14 -6.22 -1.76
CA ARG A 238 6.51 -5.60 -0.51
C ARG A 238 5.66 -4.38 -0.33
N ASN A 239 5.13 -4.20 0.87
CA ASN A 239 4.32 -3.04 1.17
C ASN A 239 4.60 -2.52 2.56
N VAL A 240 4.51 -1.21 2.67
CA VAL A 240 4.66 -0.45 3.89
C VAL A 240 3.48 0.52 3.94
N ARG A 241 2.79 0.57 5.07
CA ARG A 241 1.76 1.57 5.34
C ARG A 241 2.17 2.38 6.55
N PHE A 242 2.10 3.69 6.41
CA PHE A 242 2.19 4.65 7.49
C PHE A 242 0.77 5.02 7.89
N ASP A 243 0.41 4.80 9.15
CA ASP A 243 -0.92 5.18 9.62
C ASP A 243 -0.91 6.55 10.30
N SER A 244 -2.10 7.13 10.45
CA SER A 244 -2.28 8.42 11.09
C SER A 244 -1.97 8.38 12.59
N ILE A 245 -1.73 7.20 13.18
CA ILE A 245 -1.40 7.07 14.60
C ILE A 245 0.09 6.78 14.87
N GLY A 246 0.96 7.03 13.89
CA GLY A 246 2.41 6.93 14.06
C GLY A 246 2.91 5.49 14.11
N ARG A 247 2.29 4.59 13.35
CA ARG A 247 2.75 3.21 13.13
C ARG A 247 3.16 2.99 11.69
N ILE A 248 4.07 2.03 11.53
CA ILE A 248 4.43 1.44 10.25
C ILE A 248 3.96 -0.01 10.25
N LEU A 249 3.18 -0.37 9.23
CA LEU A 249 2.71 -1.73 9.00
C LEU A 249 3.40 -2.24 7.74
N ALA A 250 4.13 -3.34 7.84
CA ALA A 250 4.91 -3.86 6.72
C ALA A 250 4.61 -5.33 6.47
N GLN A 251 4.51 -5.70 5.19
CA GLN A 251 4.36 -7.10 4.77
C GLN A 251 5.25 -7.37 3.57
N ALA A 252 5.83 -8.56 3.55
CA ALA A 252 6.50 -9.12 2.37
C ALA A 252 5.72 -10.36 1.94
N TYR A 253 5.56 -10.54 0.65
CA TYR A 253 4.92 -11.71 0.07
C TYR A 253 5.75 -12.17 -1.11
N GLU A 254 6.03 -13.48 -1.16
CA GLU A 254 6.66 -14.12 -2.29
C GLU A 254 5.95 -15.45 -2.56
N ALA A 255 5.22 -15.53 -3.67
CA ALA A 255 4.62 -16.74 -4.17
C ALA A 255 5.72 -17.80 -4.32
N HIS A 256 5.46 -18.98 -3.77
CA HIS A 256 6.35 -20.15 -3.80
C HIS A 256 7.57 -20.11 -2.88
N GLN A 257 7.81 -19.04 -2.13
CA GLN A 257 8.84 -19.05 -1.08
C GLN A 257 8.30 -19.60 0.25
N PRO A 258 9.13 -20.28 1.05
CA PRO A 258 8.74 -20.66 2.41
C PRO A 258 8.52 -19.40 3.28
N TRP A 259 7.63 -19.51 4.27
CA TRP A 259 7.33 -18.40 5.20
C TRP A 259 8.57 -17.87 5.93
N THR A 260 9.63 -18.67 6.06
CA THR A 260 10.91 -18.28 6.67
C THR A 260 11.60 -17.14 5.91
N MET A 261 11.47 -17.08 4.58
CA MET A 261 11.99 -15.96 3.79
C MET A 261 11.20 -14.68 4.05
N THR A 262 9.87 -14.77 4.10
CA THR A 262 9.01 -13.64 4.49
C THR A 262 9.32 -13.15 5.90
N LEU A 263 9.51 -14.07 6.85
CA LEU A 263 9.89 -13.73 8.22
C LEU A 263 11.24 -13.00 8.25
N ALA A 264 12.26 -13.51 7.55
CA ALA A 264 13.57 -12.89 7.47
C ALA A 264 13.51 -11.49 6.85
N ALA A 265 12.72 -11.32 5.79
CA ALA A 265 12.49 -10.04 5.14
C ALA A 265 11.89 -9.00 6.10
N VAL A 266 10.84 -9.37 6.82
CA VAL A 266 10.17 -8.48 7.78
C VAL A 266 11.06 -8.21 9.00
N ARG A 267 11.74 -9.23 9.53
CA ARG A 267 12.74 -9.10 10.61
C ARG A 267 13.84 -8.10 10.26
N SER A 268 14.33 -8.11 9.02
CA SER A 268 15.36 -7.14 8.61
C SER A 268 14.89 -5.69 8.70
N LEU A 269 13.61 -5.41 8.40
CA LEU A 269 13.06 -4.07 8.54
C LEU A 269 12.99 -3.62 10.00
N LEU A 270 12.64 -4.52 10.94
CA LEU A 270 12.65 -4.21 12.38
C LEU A 270 14.05 -3.78 12.83
N ILE A 271 15.08 -4.50 12.37
CA ILE A 271 16.48 -4.21 12.69
C ILE A 271 16.92 -2.89 12.05
N ASP A 272 16.59 -2.65 10.78
CA ASP A 272 16.98 -1.42 10.08
C ASP A 272 16.36 -0.17 10.73
N LEU A 273 15.14 -0.30 11.25
CA LEU A 273 14.40 0.82 11.87
C LEU A 273 14.57 0.93 13.38
N HIS A 274 15.33 0.05 14.05
CA HIS A 274 15.28 -0.07 15.53
C HIS A 274 15.53 1.24 16.30
N ARG A 275 16.36 2.14 15.77
CA ARG A 275 16.67 3.43 16.43
C ARG A 275 15.45 4.36 16.49
N ASP A 276 14.56 4.22 15.53
CA ASP A 276 13.39 5.05 15.31
C ASP A 276 12.10 4.41 15.87
N LEU A 277 12.17 3.26 16.56
CA LEU A 277 11.02 2.50 17.08
C LEU A 277 10.94 2.43 18.60
N GLU A 278 9.76 2.68 19.18
CA GLU A 278 9.47 2.45 20.62
C GLU A 278 9.30 0.95 20.90
N LEU A 279 8.61 0.29 19.98
CA LEU A 279 8.24 -1.11 20.00
C LEU A 279 8.11 -1.61 18.55
N GLY A 280 8.47 -2.87 18.30
CA GLY A 280 8.18 -3.55 17.04
C GLY A 280 7.77 -4.98 17.30
N VAL A 281 6.83 -5.51 16.54
CA VAL A 281 6.38 -6.90 16.67
C VAL A 281 6.20 -7.53 15.30
N VAL A 282 6.49 -8.82 15.20
CA VAL A 282 6.16 -9.64 14.02
C VAL A 282 5.07 -10.64 14.39
N ARG A 283 4.03 -10.70 13.57
CA ARG A 283 2.91 -11.64 13.71
C ARG A 283 2.46 -12.14 12.36
N LEU A 284 1.66 -13.20 12.34
CA LEU A 284 0.92 -13.57 11.14
C LEU A 284 -0.23 -12.59 10.89
N ALA A 285 -0.44 -12.26 9.62
CA ALA A 285 -1.60 -11.53 9.15
C ALA A 285 -2.02 -12.06 7.78
N PRO A 286 -3.32 -12.00 7.45
CA PRO A 286 -3.77 -12.36 6.11
C PRO A 286 -3.02 -11.55 5.06
N ASN A 287 -2.59 -12.22 4.00
CA ASN A 287 -2.03 -11.58 2.83
C ASN A 287 -3.14 -10.74 2.16
N GLN A 288 -3.12 -9.44 2.39
CA GLN A 288 -4.01 -8.49 1.77
C GLN A 288 -3.24 -7.68 0.75
N THR A 289 -2.88 -8.33 -0.35
CA THR A 289 -2.44 -7.67 -1.58
C THR A 289 -3.44 -6.57 -1.95
N GLY A 290 -3.02 -5.30 -1.77
CA GLY A 290 -3.88 -4.13 -1.98
C GLY A 290 -4.54 -3.49 -0.75
N LYS A 291 -4.68 -4.19 0.37
CA LYS A 291 -5.25 -3.64 1.63
C LYS A 291 -4.43 -4.00 2.90
N PRO A 292 -3.09 -4.01 2.87
CA PRO A 292 -2.23 -4.55 3.93
C PRO A 292 -2.48 -3.92 5.32
N GLY A 293 -2.89 -2.66 5.35
CA GLY A 293 -3.18 -2.00 6.62
C GLY A 293 -4.48 -2.41 7.29
N TRP A 294 -5.47 -2.95 6.56
CA TRP A 294 -6.74 -3.35 7.18
C TRP A 294 -6.55 -4.62 8.01
N ALA A 295 -5.74 -5.58 7.56
CA ALA A 295 -5.42 -6.79 8.32
C ALA A 295 -4.73 -6.48 9.66
N LEU A 296 -3.66 -5.68 9.66
CA LEU A 296 -2.92 -5.40 10.89
C LEU A 296 -3.62 -4.40 11.83
N SER A 297 -4.40 -3.45 11.30
CA SER A 297 -5.14 -2.48 12.13
C SER A 297 -6.55 -2.93 12.54
N SER A 298 -7.15 -3.89 11.80
CA SER A 298 -8.56 -4.30 11.98
C SER A 298 -8.75 -5.80 12.25
N TYR A 299 -7.77 -6.65 11.93
CA TYR A 299 -7.80 -8.11 12.11
C TYR A 299 -6.68 -8.64 12.99
N ALA A 300 -5.94 -7.79 13.68
CA ALA A 300 -5.49 -8.21 14.99
C ALA A 300 -6.75 -8.25 15.87
N PRO A 301 -7.35 -9.42 16.18
CA PRO A 301 -8.06 -9.47 17.45
C PRO A 301 -7.03 -8.93 18.43
N LEU A 302 -7.37 -7.80 19.06
CA LEU A 302 -6.73 -7.45 20.31
C LEU A 302 -6.71 -8.75 21.12
N PRO A 303 -5.58 -9.08 21.77
CA PRO A 303 -5.48 -10.26 22.61
C PRO A 303 -6.78 -10.42 23.40
N GLU A 304 -7.30 -11.63 23.56
CA GLU A 304 -8.65 -11.86 24.09
C GLU A 304 -8.91 -11.15 25.44
N HIS A 305 -7.84 -10.86 26.18
CA HIS A 305 -7.86 -10.09 27.43
C HIS A 305 -8.21 -8.59 27.25
N LEU A 306 -7.95 -8.00 26.09
CA LEU A 306 -8.20 -6.59 25.76
C LEU A 306 -9.56 -6.41 25.05
N PRO A 307 -10.33 -5.35 25.40
CA PRO A 307 -11.65 -5.13 24.80
C PRO A 307 -11.55 -4.92 23.29
N ARG A 308 -12.45 -5.48 22.49
CA ARG A 308 -12.45 -5.27 21.02
C ARG A 308 -13.00 -3.88 20.67
N THR A 309 -12.20 -2.82 20.83
CA THR A 309 -12.61 -1.47 20.38
C THR A 309 -11.57 -0.86 19.43
N ARG A 310 -12.05 -0.23 18.35
CA ARG A 310 -11.21 0.38 17.29
C ARG A 310 -10.29 1.51 17.78
N THR A 311 -10.57 2.10 18.94
CA THR A 311 -9.89 3.30 19.47
C THR A 311 -8.83 3.03 20.53
N ILE A 312 -8.57 1.75 20.81
CA ILE A 312 -7.69 1.35 21.90
C ILE A 312 -6.24 1.79 21.69
N TYR A 313 -5.70 1.60 20.49
CA TYR A 313 -4.30 1.92 20.21
C TYR A 313 -3.96 3.40 20.41
N SER A 314 -4.84 4.31 19.98
CA SER A 314 -4.63 5.75 20.21
C SER A 314 -4.62 6.11 21.70
N ARG A 315 -5.29 5.33 22.55
CA ARG A 315 -5.37 5.63 23.99
C ARG A 315 -4.18 5.09 24.78
N TRP A 316 -3.54 4.02 24.31
CA TRP A 316 -2.51 3.30 25.05
C TRP A 316 -1.09 3.60 24.61
N ARG A 317 -0.89 4.48 23.64
CA ARG A 317 0.44 4.81 23.16
C ARG A 317 1.43 5.24 24.25
N HIS A 318 0.94 5.89 25.30
CA HIS A 318 1.78 6.27 26.45
C HIS A 318 2.41 5.05 27.16
N HIS A 319 1.88 3.85 26.95
CA HIS A 319 2.42 2.59 27.45
C HIS A 319 3.49 1.98 26.54
N ASP A 320 3.56 2.32 25.24
CA ASP A 320 4.47 1.71 24.24
C ASP A 320 5.96 1.85 24.60
N ALA A 321 6.33 2.74 25.53
CA ALA A 321 7.69 2.90 26.02
C ALA A 321 8.10 1.83 27.06
N THR A 322 7.13 1.17 27.68
CA THR A 322 7.33 0.26 28.84
C THR A 322 6.52 -1.03 28.77
N LYS A 323 5.53 -1.11 27.87
CA LYS A 323 4.61 -2.24 27.73
C LYS A 323 4.47 -2.65 26.27
N THR A 324 4.15 -3.92 26.05
CA THR A 324 3.78 -4.50 24.76
C THR A 324 2.29 -4.87 24.73
N PHE A 325 1.72 -4.99 23.53
CA PHE A 325 0.33 -5.41 23.34
C PHE A 325 0.07 -6.84 23.78
N ASP A 326 1.01 -7.74 23.49
CA ASP A 326 0.98 -9.16 23.83
C ASP A 326 2.41 -9.73 23.71
N ALA A 327 2.56 -11.02 23.94
CA ALA A 327 3.73 -11.79 23.52
C ALA A 327 3.64 -12.17 22.03
N TYR A 328 4.75 -12.01 21.31
CA TYR A 328 4.94 -12.35 19.91
C TYR A 328 6.27 -13.07 19.71
N GLY A 329 6.35 -13.98 18.73
CA GLY A 329 7.55 -14.76 18.46
C GLY A 329 8.79 -13.94 18.09
N ILE A 330 8.63 -12.72 17.58
CA ILE A 330 9.71 -11.75 17.38
C ILE A 330 9.22 -10.36 17.83
N GLN A 331 9.98 -9.73 18.71
CA GLN A 331 9.73 -8.38 19.20
C GLN A 331 11.01 -7.56 19.28
N LEU A 332 10.87 -6.27 18.99
CA LEU A 332 11.87 -5.25 19.28
C LEU A 332 11.44 -4.53 20.56
N LEU A 333 12.21 -4.68 21.62
CA LEU A 333 11.93 -4.19 22.97
C LEU A 333 13.03 -3.23 23.44
N SER A 334 12.69 -2.29 24.31
CA SER A 334 13.66 -1.38 24.94
C SER A 334 14.21 -1.95 26.26
N ASP A 335 15.23 -1.33 26.85
CA ASP A 335 15.70 -1.66 28.21
C ASP A 335 14.56 -1.63 29.24
N ALA A 336 13.65 -0.65 29.12
CA ALA A 336 12.53 -0.49 30.03
C ALA A 336 11.52 -1.64 29.92
N HIS A 337 11.31 -2.15 28.70
CA HIS A 337 10.52 -3.35 28.47
C HIS A 337 11.15 -4.57 29.15
N LEU A 338 12.44 -4.83 28.90
CA LEU A 338 13.12 -5.98 29.50
C LEU A 338 13.13 -5.94 31.03
N ALA A 339 13.25 -4.75 31.63
CA ALA A 339 13.18 -4.58 33.08
C ALA A 339 11.78 -4.87 33.67
N ALA A 340 10.72 -4.81 32.85
CA ALA A 340 9.35 -5.11 33.24
C ALA A 340 8.92 -6.56 32.94
N ALA A 341 9.72 -7.31 32.20
CA ALA A 341 9.44 -8.72 31.89
C ALA A 341 9.56 -9.61 33.14
N HIS A 342 8.86 -10.75 33.15
CA HIS A 342 8.92 -11.70 34.27
C HIS A 342 10.15 -12.60 34.19
N ASP A 343 10.30 -13.38 33.12
CA ASP A 343 11.45 -14.24 32.87
C ASP A 343 11.59 -14.51 31.36
N LEU A 344 12.67 -14.00 30.75
CA LEU A 344 12.98 -14.19 29.33
C LEU A 344 14.20 -15.10 29.11
N THR A 345 14.62 -15.90 30.10
CA THR A 345 15.80 -16.76 29.98
C THR A 345 15.68 -17.82 28.88
N GLY A 346 14.45 -18.21 28.51
CA GLY A 346 14.16 -19.10 27.38
C GLY A 346 14.20 -18.44 26.00
N TRP A 347 14.36 -17.11 25.93
CA TRP A 347 14.32 -16.33 24.70
C TRP A 347 15.71 -15.94 24.21
N ILE A 348 15.86 -15.78 22.90
CA ILE A 348 17.08 -15.25 22.30
C ILE A 348 16.99 -13.73 22.33
N ILE A 349 17.90 -13.08 23.07
CA ILE A 349 17.95 -11.61 23.17
C ILE A 349 19.23 -11.11 22.49
N THR A 350 19.05 -10.40 21.37
CA THR A 350 20.15 -9.77 20.63
C THR A 350 20.17 -8.27 20.93
N PRO A 351 21.22 -7.73 21.59
CA PRO A 351 21.32 -6.31 21.84
C PRO A 351 21.54 -5.54 20.54
N LEU A 352 20.80 -4.46 20.38
CA LEU A 352 20.96 -3.47 19.30
C LEU A 352 21.40 -2.13 19.90
N THR A 353 21.71 -1.16 19.05
CA THR A 353 22.14 0.16 19.52
C THR A 353 20.98 0.97 20.10
N GLY A 354 21.27 1.90 21.01
CA GLY A 354 20.27 2.82 21.56
C GLY A 354 19.29 2.19 22.56
N GLY A 355 19.73 1.18 23.30
CA GLY A 355 18.93 0.53 24.36
C GLY A 355 17.78 -0.31 23.83
N MET A 356 17.89 -0.80 22.59
CA MET A 356 16.90 -1.67 21.96
C MET A 356 17.43 -3.10 21.85
N HIS A 357 16.55 -4.07 21.91
CA HIS A 357 16.84 -5.50 21.91
C HIS A 357 15.88 -6.21 20.97
N LEU A 358 16.41 -7.08 20.12
CA LEU A 358 15.60 -8.01 19.35
C LEU A 358 15.43 -9.28 20.19
N VAL A 359 14.19 -9.56 20.58
CA VAL A 359 13.79 -10.70 21.39
C VAL A 359 13.04 -11.69 20.52
N GLU A 360 13.55 -12.93 20.45
CA GLU A 360 13.09 -13.95 19.51
C GLU A 360 12.84 -15.27 20.23
N HIS A 361 11.73 -15.93 19.88
CA HIS A 361 11.48 -17.29 20.34
C HIS A 361 12.51 -18.22 19.69
N PRO A 362 13.13 -19.16 20.44
CA PRO A 362 14.19 -20.02 19.91
C PRO A 362 13.71 -20.97 18.80
N ASP A 363 12.40 -21.23 18.75
CA ASP A 363 11.74 -21.96 17.66
C ASP A 363 10.73 -21.06 16.93
N PRO A 364 11.11 -20.46 15.78
CA PRO A 364 10.19 -19.66 14.98
C PRO A 364 9.01 -20.48 14.41
N ALA A 365 9.16 -21.78 14.20
CA ALA A 365 8.10 -22.60 13.61
C ALA A 365 6.87 -22.70 14.55
N ALA A 366 7.10 -22.71 15.86
CA ALA A 366 6.04 -22.67 16.88
C ALA A 366 5.11 -21.45 16.77
N TRP A 367 5.54 -20.38 16.08
CA TRP A 367 4.79 -19.14 15.90
C TRP A 367 4.28 -18.89 14.48
N PHE A 368 5.00 -19.37 13.47
CA PHE A 368 4.79 -18.94 12.08
C PHE A 368 4.50 -20.08 11.10
N ALA A 369 4.59 -21.36 11.53
CA ALA A 369 4.31 -22.51 10.65
C ALA A 369 2.82 -22.84 10.49
N HIS A 370 1.97 -22.30 11.36
CA HIS A 370 0.51 -22.46 11.37
C HIS A 370 -0.17 -21.10 11.45
N ASP A 371 -1.46 -21.00 11.15
CA ASP A 371 -2.18 -19.71 11.14
C ASP A 371 -2.18 -19.00 12.52
N GLU A 372 -2.00 -19.77 13.60
CA GLU A 372 -1.86 -19.30 14.99
C GLU A 372 -0.80 -20.14 15.72
N PRO A 373 -0.10 -19.58 16.74
CA PRO A 373 0.79 -20.36 17.59
C PRO A 373 0.01 -21.38 18.41
N ASP A 374 0.69 -22.45 18.84
CA ASP A 374 0.11 -23.38 19.80
C ASP A 374 -0.34 -22.63 21.08
N PRO A 375 -1.56 -22.89 21.61
CA PRO A 375 -2.07 -22.17 22.78
C PRO A 375 -1.17 -22.26 24.02
N HIS A 376 -0.46 -23.38 24.21
CA HIS A 376 0.48 -23.55 25.31
C HIS A 376 1.74 -22.72 25.11
N VAL A 377 2.25 -22.63 23.87
CA VAL A 377 3.38 -21.75 23.53
C VAL A 377 3.02 -20.30 23.81
N LEU A 378 1.83 -19.85 23.38
CA LEU A 378 1.37 -18.49 23.64
C LEU A 378 1.12 -18.22 25.13
N ALA A 379 0.55 -19.18 25.86
CA ALA A 379 0.33 -19.05 27.31
C ALA A 379 1.66 -18.93 28.08
N GLN A 380 2.66 -19.76 27.72
CA GLN A 380 3.99 -19.67 28.30
C GLN A 380 4.65 -18.33 27.96
N ALA A 381 4.62 -17.91 26.70
CA ALA A 381 5.16 -16.63 26.28
C ALA A 381 4.53 -15.44 27.03
N ARG A 382 3.22 -15.48 27.27
CA ARG A 382 2.54 -14.46 28.10
C ARG A 382 2.98 -14.50 29.56
N HIS A 383 3.28 -15.67 30.11
CA HIS A 383 3.83 -15.80 31.46
C HIS A 383 5.26 -15.23 31.54
N ASP A 384 6.12 -15.56 30.57
CA ASP A 384 7.49 -15.07 30.44
C ASP A 384 7.56 -13.54 30.34
N PHE A 385 6.68 -12.96 29.53
CA PHE A 385 6.58 -11.52 29.33
C PHE A 385 5.92 -10.81 30.52
N GLY A 386 4.94 -11.46 31.16
CA GLY A 386 4.39 -11.06 32.44
C GLY A 386 3.88 -9.60 32.48
N PRO A 387 4.28 -8.78 33.48
CA PRO A 387 3.79 -7.41 33.67
C PRO A 387 4.05 -6.45 32.50
N MET A 388 4.96 -6.81 31.60
CA MET A 388 5.25 -6.05 30.39
C MET A 388 4.07 -6.06 29.40
N ILE A 389 3.16 -7.02 29.47
CA ILE A 389 1.95 -7.04 28.62
C ILE A 389 0.91 -6.07 29.18
N ILE A 390 0.30 -5.27 28.31
CA ILE A 390 -0.83 -4.39 28.65
C ILE A 390 -1.99 -5.24 29.18
N ASP A 391 -2.58 -4.85 30.31
CA ASP A 391 -3.77 -5.52 30.86
C ASP A 391 -5.01 -4.59 30.92
N ARG A 392 -6.10 -5.04 31.54
CA ARG A 392 -7.36 -4.25 31.64
C ARG A 392 -7.28 -3.05 32.59
N ARG A 393 -6.25 -2.96 33.42
CA ARG A 393 -6.04 -1.90 34.42
C ARG A 393 -5.27 -0.72 33.83
N ASP A 394 -4.51 -0.99 32.76
CA ASP A 394 -3.80 -0.03 31.93
C ASP A 394 -4.75 0.75 30.98
#